data_AF-A0A068S423-F1
#
_entry.id   AF-A0A068S423-F1
#
_cell.length_a   1.000
_cell.length_b   1.000
_cell.length_c   1.000
_cell.angle_alpha   90.00
_cell.angle_beta   90.00
_cell.angle_gamma   90.00
#
_symmetry.space_group_name_H-M   'P 1'
#
loop_
_entity.id
_entity.type
_entity.pdbx_description
1 polymer ?
#
loop_
_entity_poly.entity_id
_entity_poly.type
_entity_poly.pdbx_seq_one_letter_code
_entity_poly.pdbx_strand_id
1 'polypeptide(L)'
;MLHIDELNHELLTAIAGHLTPKDLGTFAQVCREFRSIASGDAVWREMLYNTFGITYKLPEHTWKEQYIRKCDDPSNNRMCPHLSMVTGKTLAPYVAPYDNVMHRKPPQHNCATCGQNHYASGLCLYIYKGNIRIRCKECAYRFHAMAPNRHGILLRIPTLQMYCFTCSRLLGETRGDVSEEHYVDLLLETLTHDIEIGRQQLRKRRQCLYERHLYNEHSDRAYLTNAIPYFYFINRNWFRPWFLALCDGKLASGPVINTDLEDAKGRMNPDARPREGSMATFNIVTPALWQYLTDTYGLVGTPFRSDEVQGPEYEDLWKSIENWKLI
;
A
#
# COMPACT_ATOMS: atom_id res chain seq x y z
N MET A 1 -29.92 -44.33 6.40
CA MET A 1 -29.31 -43.37 7.33
C MET A 1 -27.86 -43.29 6.91
N LEU A 2 -27.41 -42.18 6.34
CA LEU A 2 -26.01 -42.03 5.93
C LEU A 2 -25.16 -41.89 7.18
N HIS A 3 -24.17 -42.76 7.35
CA HIS A 3 -23.18 -42.58 8.41
C HIS A 3 -22.11 -41.58 7.98
N ILE A 4 -21.54 -40.84 8.95
CA ILE A 4 -20.61 -39.74 8.66
C ILE A 4 -19.29 -40.22 8.04
N ASP A 5 -18.91 -41.47 8.28
CA ASP A 5 -17.76 -42.18 7.70
C ASP A 5 -18.02 -42.63 6.24
N GLU A 6 -19.25 -42.52 5.75
CA GLU A 6 -19.59 -42.74 4.33
C GLU A 6 -19.45 -41.45 3.51
N LEU A 7 -19.19 -40.31 4.15
CA LEU A 7 -18.96 -39.03 3.46
C LEU A 7 -17.54 -39.01 2.86
N ASN A 8 -17.43 -38.37 1.69
CA ASN A 8 -16.11 -38.17 1.10
C ASN A 8 -15.27 -37.14 1.89
N HIS A 9 -13.96 -37.15 1.66
CA HIS A 9 -13.02 -36.25 2.34
C HIS A 9 -13.34 -34.76 2.12
N GLU A 10 -13.91 -34.37 0.97
CA GLU A 10 -14.25 -32.96 0.69
C GLU A 10 -15.38 -32.47 1.59
N LEU A 11 -16.45 -33.26 1.73
CA LEU A 11 -17.59 -32.96 2.60
C LEU A 11 -17.15 -32.95 4.06
N LEU A 12 -16.34 -33.92 4.48
CA LEU A 12 -15.78 -33.95 5.83
C LEU A 12 -14.87 -32.75 6.10
N THR A 13 -14.07 -32.29 5.12
CA THR A 13 -13.27 -31.07 5.24
C THR A 13 -14.15 -29.83 5.37
N ALA A 14 -15.23 -29.72 4.59
CA ALA A 14 -16.17 -28.61 4.69
C ALA A 14 -16.86 -28.57 6.06
N ILE A 15 -17.31 -29.72 6.57
CA ILE A 15 -17.90 -29.85 7.92
C ILE A 15 -16.87 -29.43 8.99
N ALA A 16 -15.66 -29.99 8.92
CA ALA A 16 -14.58 -29.65 9.85
C ALA A 16 -14.19 -28.17 9.78
N GLY A 17 -14.33 -27.55 8.61
CA GLY A 17 -14.13 -26.12 8.36
C GLY A 17 -15.07 -25.19 9.13
N HIS A 18 -16.17 -25.69 9.69
CA HIS A 18 -17.09 -24.93 10.54
C HIS A 18 -16.81 -25.09 12.04
N LEU A 19 -15.86 -25.95 12.43
CA LEU A 19 -15.51 -26.20 13.82
C LEU A 19 -14.61 -25.09 14.38
N THR A 20 -14.66 -24.88 15.69
CA THR A 20 -13.64 -24.08 16.37
C THR A 20 -12.31 -24.85 16.42
N PRO A 21 -11.15 -24.19 16.62
CA PRO A 21 -9.87 -24.90 16.78
C PRO A 21 -9.89 -25.97 17.89
N LYS A 22 -10.65 -25.71 18.96
CA LYS A 22 -10.84 -26.66 20.06
C LYS A 22 -11.63 -27.89 19.60
N ASP A 23 -12.76 -27.67 18.93
CA ASP A 23 -13.62 -28.74 18.44
C ASP A 23 -12.97 -29.55 17.31
N LEU A 24 -12.16 -28.91 16.48
CA LEU A 24 -11.33 -29.58 15.48
C LEU A 24 -10.32 -30.54 16.14
N GLY A 25 -9.77 -30.15 17.29
CA GLY A 25 -8.92 -31.02 18.11
C GLY A 25 -9.67 -32.27 18.59
N THR A 26 -10.90 -32.11 19.07
CA THR A 26 -11.78 -33.22 19.46
C THR A 26 -12.14 -34.11 18.26
N PHE A 27 -12.48 -33.51 17.12
CA PHE A 27 -12.77 -34.20 15.86
C PHE A 27 -11.59 -35.09 15.43
N ALA A 28 -10.36 -34.59 15.53
CA ALA A 28 -9.14 -35.34 15.20
C ALA A 28 -8.85 -36.56 16.11
N GLN A 29 -9.50 -36.63 17.27
CA GLN A 29 -9.33 -37.74 18.22
C GLN A 29 -10.27 -38.92 17.95
N VAL A 30 -11.34 -38.72 17.17
CA VAL A 30 -12.38 -39.73 16.94
C VAL A 30 -11.86 -40.93 16.15
N CYS A 31 -11.24 -40.70 14.99
CA CYS A 31 -10.72 -41.77 14.14
C CYS A 31 -9.52 -41.29 13.29
N ARG A 32 -8.85 -42.23 12.61
CA ARG A 32 -7.66 -41.95 11.78
C ARG A 32 -7.99 -41.02 10.61
N GLU A 33 -9.15 -41.21 9.98
CA GLU A 33 -9.59 -40.38 8.85
C GLU A 33 -9.81 -38.93 9.28
N PHE A 34 -10.55 -38.71 10.38
CA PHE A 34 -10.79 -37.38 10.91
C PHE A 34 -9.51 -36.68 11.35
N ARG A 35 -8.56 -37.43 11.92
CA ARG A 35 -7.21 -36.92 12.21
C ARG A 35 -6.50 -36.46 10.95
N SER A 36 -6.59 -37.23 9.86
CA SER A 36 -5.99 -36.87 8.57
C SER A 36 -6.59 -35.58 8.03
N ILE A 37 -7.91 -35.40 8.14
CA ILE A 37 -8.62 -34.20 7.70
C ILE A 37 -8.24 -32.99 8.53
N ALA A 38 -8.29 -33.11 9.86
CA ALA A 38 -7.93 -32.01 10.78
C ALA A 38 -6.47 -31.56 10.66
N SER A 39 -5.58 -32.47 10.25
CA SER A 39 -4.16 -32.17 10.00
C SER A 39 -3.92 -31.59 8.61
N GLY A 40 -4.87 -31.70 7.69
CA GLY A 40 -4.76 -31.21 6.32
C GLY A 40 -4.93 -29.70 6.23
N ASP A 41 -4.15 -29.03 5.39
CA ASP A 41 -4.18 -27.57 5.27
C ASP A 41 -5.49 -27.04 4.66
N ALA A 42 -6.21 -27.88 3.91
CA ALA A 42 -7.50 -27.53 3.32
C ALA A 42 -8.57 -27.19 4.37
N VAL A 43 -8.57 -27.85 5.54
CA VAL A 43 -9.55 -27.52 6.60
C VAL A 43 -9.33 -26.11 7.13
N TRP A 44 -8.07 -25.67 7.26
CA TRP A 44 -7.72 -24.34 7.72
C TRP A 44 -8.10 -23.26 6.70
N ARG A 45 -8.06 -23.59 5.40
CA ARG A 45 -8.61 -22.71 4.35
C ARG A 45 -10.11 -22.50 4.55
N GLU A 46 -10.87 -23.58 4.73
CA GLU A 46 -12.31 -23.49 4.96
C GLU A 46 -12.61 -22.74 6.26
N MET A 47 -11.88 -23.01 7.34
CA MET A 47 -12.01 -22.28 8.61
C MET A 47 -11.72 -20.78 8.45
N LEU A 48 -10.67 -20.42 7.73
CA LEU A 48 -10.31 -19.01 7.47
C LEU A 48 -11.40 -18.29 6.67
N TYR A 49 -11.96 -18.96 5.66
CA TYR A 49 -13.07 -18.43 4.90
C TYR A 49 -14.35 -18.32 5.75
N ASN A 50 -14.73 -19.36 6.47
CA ASN A 50 -15.95 -19.39 7.27
C ASN A 50 -15.92 -18.42 8.45
N THR A 51 -14.76 -18.26 9.09
CA THR A 51 -14.59 -17.39 10.26
C THR A 51 -14.40 -15.92 9.86
N PHE A 52 -13.58 -15.67 8.83
CA PHE A 52 -13.11 -14.32 8.52
C PHE A 52 -13.45 -13.86 7.09
N GLY A 53 -13.84 -14.74 6.18
CA GLY A 53 -14.10 -14.40 4.77
C GLY A 53 -12.83 -14.17 3.95
N ILE A 54 -11.69 -14.71 4.36
CA ILE A 54 -10.40 -14.56 3.66
C ILE A 54 -10.16 -15.75 2.72
N THR A 55 -9.83 -15.47 1.46
CA THR A 55 -9.56 -16.49 0.42
C THR A 55 -8.17 -16.39 -0.19
N TYR A 56 -7.28 -15.61 0.42
CA TYR A 56 -5.93 -15.38 -0.05
C TYR A 56 -4.90 -15.62 1.06
N LYS A 57 -3.70 -16.00 0.63
CA LYS A 57 -2.50 -16.18 1.45
C LYS A 57 -1.27 -16.00 0.57
N LEU A 58 -0.09 -15.90 1.17
CA LEU A 58 1.15 -16.06 0.43
C LEU A 58 1.32 -17.51 -0.08
N PRO A 59 1.95 -17.72 -1.25
CA PRO A 59 2.22 -19.05 -1.79
C PRO A 59 2.96 -19.97 -0.80
N GLU A 60 3.96 -19.43 -0.12
CA GLU A 60 4.87 -20.12 0.80
C GLU A 60 4.27 -20.42 2.17
N HIS A 61 3.20 -19.74 2.58
CA HIS A 61 2.54 -19.99 3.86
C HIS A 61 1.50 -21.10 3.76
N THR A 62 1.26 -21.78 4.86
CA THR A 62 0.10 -22.68 5.04
C THR A 62 -1.15 -21.86 5.38
N TRP A 63 -2.33 -22.40 5.08
CA TRP A 63 -3.61 -21.80 5.50
C TRP A 63 -3.73 -21.76 7.02
N LYS A 64 -3.15 -22.73 7.73
CA LYS A 64 -3.07 -22.72 9.19
C LYS A 64 -2.31 -21.51 9.72
N GLU A 65 -1.13 -21.20 9.17
CA GLU A 65 -0.36 -20.01 9.54
C GLU A 65 -1.15 -18.73 9.24
N GLN A 66 -1.82 -18.67 8.09
CA GLN A 66 -2.65 -17.52 7.73
C GLN A 66 -3.83 -17.34 8.69
N TYR A 67 -4.48 -18.43 9.10
CA TYR A 67 -5.56 -18.43 10.08
C TYR A 67 -5.10 -17.85 11.42
N ILE A 68 -3.96 -18.33 11.94
CA ILE A 68 -3.39 -17.85 13.21
C ILE A 68 -3.07 -16.35 13.12
N ARG A 69 -2.40 -15.90 12.05
CA ARG A 69 -2.12 -14.47 11.83
C ARG A 69 -3.39 -13.64 11.78
N LYS A 70 -4.49 -14.18 11.24
CA LYS A 70 -5.76 -13.46 11.15
C LYS A 70 -6.46 -13.39 12.50
N CYS A 71 -6.35 -14.41 13.35
CA CYS A 71 -6.80 -14.34 14.73
C CYS A 71 -6.14 -13.18 15.50
N ASP A 72 -4.87 -12.87 15.20
CA ASP A 72 -4.14 -11.74 15.80
C ASP A 72 -4.53 -10.36 15.22
N ASP A 73 -5.35 -10.31 14.14
CA ASP A 73 -5.95 -9.09 13.57
C ASP A 73 -7.50 -9.16 13.54
N PRO A 74 -8.16 -9.06 14.71
CA PRO A 74 -9.62 -9.13 14.79
C PRO A 74 -10.31 -7.93 14.13
N SER A 75 -9.59 -6.82 13.96
CA SER A 75 -10.09 -5.53 13.46
C SER A 75 -10.12 -5.38 11.92
N ASN A 76 -9.64 -6.37 11.16
CA ASN A 76 -9.49 -6.27 9.68
C ASN A 76 -8.53 -5.15 9.24
N ASN A 77 -7.63 -4.75 10.12
CA ASN A 77 -6.72 -3.64 9.89
C ASN A 77 -5.60 -4.03 8.93
N ARG A 78 -5.18 -5.30 8.94
CA ARG A 78 -4.08 -5.84 8.12
C ARG A 78 -4.57 -6.69 6.96
N MET A 79 -5.63 -7.48 7.19
CA MET A 79 -6.21 -8.37 6.18
C MET A 79 -7.68 -8.04 5.95
N CYS A 80 -7.99 -7.55 4.75
CA CYS A 80 -9.32 -7.17 4.32
C CYS A 80 -10.09 -8.37 3.73
N PRO A 81 -11.21 -8.81 4.35
CA PRO A 81 -12.02 -9.90 3.80
C PRO A 81 -12.82 -9.51 2.56
N HIS A 82 -13.09 -8.22 2.36
CA HIS A 82 -13.79 -7.74 1.17
C HIS A 82 -12.95 -7.90 -0.10
N LEU A 83 -11.62 -7.96 0.03
CA LEU A 83 -10.73 -8.21 -1.10
C LEU A 83 -10.92 -9.62 -1.67
N SER A 84 -11.27 -10.60 -0.84
CA SER A 84 -11.59 -11.97 -1.24
C SER A 84 -12.74 -12.09 -2.24
N MET A 85 -13.59 -11.07 -2.34
CA MET A 85 -14.68 -11.02 -3.34
C MET A 85 -14.20 -10.62 -4.73
N VAL A 86 -12.95 -10.15 -4.85
CA VAL A 86 -12.33 -9.74 -6.12
C VAL A 86 -11.36 -10.82 -6.51
N THR A 87 -11.60 -11.45 -7.66
CA THR A 87 -10.76 -12.51 -8.21
C THR A 87 -10.26 -12.13 -9.59
N GLY A 88 -9.19 -12.78 -10.06
CA GLY A 88 -8.73 -12.63 -11.45
C GLY A 88 -9.85 -12.92 -12.46
N LYS A 89 -10.71 -13.91 -12.18
CA LYS A 89 -11.89 -14.20 -13.03
C LYS A 89 -12.88 -13.02 -13.11
N THR A 90 -13.09 -12.30 -12.00
CA THR A 90 -13.96 -11.12 -12.00
C THR A 90 -13.34 -9.91 -12.70
N LEU A 91 -12.01 -9.81 -12.70
CA LEU A 91 -11.28 -8.69 -13.31
C LEU A 91 -10.94 -8.92 -14.79
N ALA A 92 -10.80 -10.16 -15.25
CA ALA A 92 -10.41 -10.48 -16.63
C ALA A 92 -11.26 -9.79 -17.71
N PRO A 93 -12.61 -9.68 -17.59
CA PRO A 93 -13.41 -8.93 -18.56
C PRO A 93 -13.12 -7.42 -18.62
N TYR A 94 -12.40 -6.88 -17.64
CA TYR A 94 -12.08 -5.46 -17.51
C TYR A 94 -10.68 -5.09 -17.99
N VAL A 95 -9.91 -6.04 -18.53
CA VAL A 95 -8.61 -5.78 -19.16
C VAL A 95 -8.77 -4.82 -20.34
N ALA A 96 -9.67 -5.10 -21.29
CA ALA A 96 -9.90 -4.23 -22.45
C ALA A 96 -10.51 -2.85 -22.07
N PRO A 97 -11.50 -2.76 -21.15
CA PRO A 97 -11.94 -1.47 -20.61
C PRO A 97 -10.84 -0.67 -19.91
N TYR A 98 -9.97 -1.33 -19.14
CA TYR A 98 -8.80 -0.69 -18.51
C TYR A 98 -7.85 -0.14 -19.58
N ASP A 99 -7.49 -0.96 -20.56
CA ASP A 99 -6.64 -0.57 -21.68
C ASP A 99 -7.17 0.65 -22.44
N ASN A 100 -8.47 0.64 -22.74
CA ASN A 100 -9.15 1.73 -23.40
C ASN A 100 -9.01 3.04 -22.59
N VAL A 101 -9.18 2.98 -21.26
CA VAL A 101 -9.02 4.18 -20.41
C VAL A 101 -7.58 4.69 -20.46
N MET A 102 -6.59 3.80 -20.40
CA MET A 102 -5.18 4.19 -20.41
C MET A 102 -4.75 4.86 -21.72
N HIS A 103 -5.39 4.52 -22.84
CA HIS A 103 -5.11 5.10 -24.16
C HIS A 103 -5.97 6.32 -24.53
N ARG A 104 -6.91 6.74 -23.67
CA ARG A 104 -7.76 7.91 -23.95
C ARG A 104 -6.93 9.18 -24.02
N LYS A 105 -7.33 10.09 -24.91
CA LYS A 105 -6.83 11.46 -24.89
C LYS A 105 -7.44 12.23 -23.71
N PRO A 106 -6.81 13.33 -23.25
CA PRO A 106 -7.38 14.17 -22.19
C PRO A 106 -8.87 14.50 -22.32
N PRO A 107 -9.40 14.95 -23.49
CA PRO A 107 -10.82 15.28 -23.61
C PRO A 107 -11.79 14.08 -23.51
N GLN A 108 -11.28 12.84 -23.59
CA GLN A 108 -12.09 11.62 -23.62
C GLN A 108 -12.25 10.96 -22.24
N HIS A 109 -11.68 11.55 -21.19
CA HIS A 109 -11.72 11.04 -19.82
C HIS A 109 -13.03 11.37 -19.09
N ASN A 110 -14.17 11.26 -19.79
CA ASN A 110 -15.46 11.58 -19.21
C ASN A 110 -15.97 10.42 -18.35
N CYS A 111 -16.46 10.74 -17.16
CA CYS A 111 -17.11 9.76 -16.29
C CYS A 111 -18.46 9.36 -16.90
N ALA A 112 -18.69 8.05 -17.07
CA ALA A 112 -19.94 7.53 -17.61
C ALA A 112 -21.18 7.83 -16.73
N THR A 113 -21.00 8.32 -15.50
CA THR A 113 -22.10 8.65 -14.58
C THR A 113 -22.44 10.14 -14.56
N CYS A 114 -21.45 11.02 -14.42
CA CYS A 114 -21.69 12.47 -14.34
C CYS A 114 -21.37 13.24 -15.63
N GLY A 115 -20.77 12.59 -16.64
CA GLY A 115 -20.37 13.23 -17.89
C GLY A 115 -19.16 14.16 -17.79
N GLN A 116 -18.70 14.51 -16.59
CA GLN A 116 -17.58 15.42 -16.38
C GLN A 116 -16.25 14.79 -16.80
N ASN A 117 -15.32 15.61 -17.28
CA ASN A 117 -13.97 15.21 -17.64
C ASN A 117 -13.09 15.08 -16.38
N HIS A 118 -12.45 13.93 -16.23
CA HIS A 118 -11.63 13.59 -15.07
C HIS A 118 -10.20 13.19 -15.48
N TYR A 119 -9.63 13.82 -16.52
CA TYR A 119 -8.26 13.51 -16.94
C TYR A 119 -7.25 13.70 -15.80
N ALA A 120 -7.31 14.83 -15.08
CA ALA A 120 -6.37 15.15 -14.02
C ALA A 120 -6.56 14.30 -12.75
N SER A 121 -7.80 14.01 -12.37
CA SER A 121 -8.14 13.22 -11.18
C SER A 121 -8.09 11.71 -11.43
N GLY A 122 -8.15 11.28 -12.69
CA GLY A 122 -8.26 9.89 -13.11
C GLY A 122 -9.67 9.32 -13.01
N LEU A 123 -9.89 8.24 -13.75
CA LEU A 123 -11.05 7.37 -13.59
C LEU A 123 -10.71 6.20 -12.64
N CYS A 124 -11.74 5.61 -12.08
CA CYS A 124 -11.66 4.49 -11.15
C CYS A 124 -12.52 3.33 -11.65
N LEU A 125 -12.11 2.12 -11.31
CA LEU A 125 -12.92 0.92 -11.42
C LEU A 125 -13.57 0.66 -10.05
N TYR A 126 -14.88 0.85 -9.95
CA TYR A 126 -15.65 0.48 -8.75
C TYR A 126 -16.08 -0.98 -8.89
N ILE A 127 -15.81 -1.79 -7.87
CA ILE A 127 -16.02 -3.24 -7.86
C ILE A 127 -16.96 -3.60 -6.70
N TYR A 128 -18.12 -4.18 -7.00
CA TYR A 128 -19.06 -4.69 -6.00
C TYR A 128 -19.91 -5.83 -6.55
N LYS A 129 -19.83 -7.04 -5.97
CA LYS A 129 -20.69 -8.21 -6.28
C LYS A 129 -20.99 -8.38 -7.79
N GLY A 130 -19.96 -8.50 -8.62
CA GLY A 130 -20.10 -8.66 -10.08
C GLY A 130 -20.51 -7.39 -10.84
N ASN A 131 -20.91 -6.31 -10.17
CA ASN A 131 -21.11 -5.01 -10.76
C ASN A 131 -19.81 -4.21 -10.70
N ILE A 132 -19.07 -4.25 -11.81
CA ILE A 132 -17.82 -3.53 -11.97
C ILE A 132 -18.03 -2.41 -12.99
N ARG A 133 -17.70 -1.16 -12.62
CA ARG A 133 -17.98 0.01 -13.45
C ARG A 133 -16.84 1.03 -13.41
N ILE A 134 -16.51 1.59 -14.57
CA ILE A 134 -15.61 2.72 -14.68
C ILE A 134 -16.36 4.01 -14.36
N ARG A 135 -15.92 4.75 -13.34
CA ARG A 135 -16.53 6.00 -12.87
C ARG A 135 -15.47 6.93 -12.27
N CYS A 136 -15.77 8.21 -12.07
CA CYS A 136 -14.92 9.06 -11.24
C CYS A 136 -15.04 8.69 -9.76
N LYS A 137 -14.06 9.16 -8.96
CA LYS A 137 -14.00 8.93 -7.52
C LYS A 137 -15.28 9.38 -6.84
N GLU A 138 -15.74 10.60 -7.09
CA GLU A 138 -16.91 11.19 -6.44
C GLU A 138 -18.19 10.40 -6.71
N CYS A 139 -18.40 9.95 -7.97
CA CYS A 139 -19.53 9.11 -8.32
C CYS A 139 -19.46 7.73 -7.65
N ALA A 140 -18.27 7.15 -7.51
CA ALA A 140 -18.09 5.88 -6.81
C ALA A 140 -18.40 6.03 -5.30
N TYR A 141 -17.93 7.10 -4.66
CA TYR A 141 -18.23 7.41 -3.26
C TYR A 141 -19.73 7.62 -3.03
N ARG A 142 -20.39 8.43 -3.86
CA ARG A 142 -21.85 8.65 -3.76
C ARG A 142 -22.62 7.34 -3.93
N PHE A 143 -22.27 6.53 -4.93
CA PHE A 143 -22.93 5.26 -5.19
C PHE A 143 -22.76 4.27 -4.03
N HIS A 144 -21.60 4.28 -3.38
CA HIS A 144 -21.34 3.47 -2.20
C HIS A 144 -22.16 3.96 -0.99
N ALA A 145 -22.11 5.27 -0.70
CA ALA A 145 -22.81 5.89 0.42
C ALA A 145 -24.35 5.71 0.39
N MET A 146 -24.94 5.60 -0.81
CA MET A 146 -26.38 5.35 -0.99
C MET A 146 -26.84 3.98 -0.49
N ALA A 147 -25.93 3.04 -0.19
CA ALA A 147 -26.30 1.72 0.30
C ALA A 147 -25.23 1.22 1.30
N PRO A 148 -25.41 1.47 2.60
CA PRO A 148 -24.38 1.26 3.62
C PRO A 148 -23.93 -0.21 3.79
N ASN A 149 -24.75 -1.16 3.34
CA ASN A 149 -24.42 -2.59 3.36
C ASN A 149 -23.67 -3.07 2.10
N ARG A 150 -23.25 -2.16 1.21
CA ARG A 150 -22.41 -2.53 0.06
C ARG A 150 -20.97 -2.68 0.53
N HIS A 151 -20.28 -3.64 -0.05
CA HIS A 151 -18.85 -3.87 0.16
C HIS A 151 -18.10 -3.52 -1.12
N GLY A 152 -17.79 -2.24 -1.29
CA GLY A 152 -17.16 -1.74 -2.50
C GLY A 152 -15.64 -1.72 -2.39
N ILE A 153 -14.97 -2.05 -3.48
CA ILE A 153 -13.55 -1.74 -3.69
C ILE A 153 -13.42 -0.73 -4.82
N LEU A 154 -12.60 0.28 -4.62
CA LEU A 154 -12.23 1.27 -5.62
C LEU A 154 -10.81 1.01 -6.08
N LEU A 155 -10.61 0.75 -7.37
CA LEU A 155 -9.28 0.73 -8.00
C LEU A 155 -9.09 2.03 -8.79
N ARG A 156 -8.09 2.85 -8.43
CA ARG A 156 -7.69 4.02 -9.22
C ARG A 156 -6.92 3.54 -10.44
N ILE A 157 -7.44 3.79 -11.64
CA ILE A 157 -6.85 3.26 -12.88
C ILE A 157 -5.42 3.79 -13.12
N PRO A 158 -5.13 5.11 -12.94
CA PRO A 158 -3.80 5.64 -13.25
C PRO A 158 -2.71 5.23 -12.27
N THR A 159 -3.05 5.03 -10.98
CA THR A 159 -2.07 4.76 -9.92
C THR A 159 -2.12 3.32 -9.39
N LEU A 160 -3.08 2.53 -9.86
CA LEU A 160 -3.35 1.16 -9.42
C LEU A 160 -3.55 1.00 -7.90
N GLN A 161 -3.96 2.09 -7.23
CA GLN A 161 -4.28 2.05 -5.80
C GLN A 161 -5.66 1.44 -5.58
N MET A 162 -5.75 0.48 -4.67
CA MET A 162 -7.01 -0.13 -4.25
C MET A 162 -7.44 0.39 -2.89
N TYR A 163 -8.72 0.74 -2.74
CA TYR A 163 -9.31 1.21 -1.51
C TYR A 163 -10.56 0.40 -1.19
N CYS A 164 -10.65 -0.12 0.02
CA CYS A 164 -11.88 -0.75 0.51
C CYS A 164 -12.72 0.29 1.23
N PHE A 165 -13.96 0.50 0.77
CA PHE A 165 -14.88 1.42 1.43
C PHE A 165 -15.32 0.93 2.80
N THR A 166 -15.53 -0.39 2.97
CA THR A 166 -15.98 -0.95 4.26
C THR A 166 -14.89 -0.89 5.32
N CYS A 167 -13.64 -1.25 4.98
CA CYS A 167 -12.50 -1.14 5.91
C CYS A 167 -11.94 0.29 6.00
N SER A 168 -12.41 1.20 5.15
CA SER A 168 -11.95 2.58 5.06
C SER A 168 -10.43 2.74 4.97
N ARG A 169 -9.77 1.91 4.15
CA ARG A 169 -8.31 1.90 3.99
C ARG A 169 -7.85 1.48 2.60
N LEU A 170 -6.61 1.84 2.29
CA LEU A 170 -5.88 1.34 1.13
C LEU A 170 -5.51 -0.14 1.35
N LEU A 171 -5.52 -0.91 0.26
CA LEU A 171 -5.27 -2.34 0.23
C LEU A 171 -3.90 -2.63 -0.40
N GLY A 172 -3.16 -3.58 0.18
CA GLY A 172 -1.83 -3.98 -0.30
C GLY A 172 -0.80 -2.86 -0.24
N GLU A 173 -0.88 -2.01 0.79
CA GLU A 173 0.07 -0.93 1.08
C GLU A 173 0.51 -1.00 2.56
N THR A 174 1.17 0.05 3.07
CA THR A 174 1.98 0.13 4.31
C THR A 174 1.35 -0.33 5.64
N ARG A 175 0.05 -0.59 5.69
CA ARG A 175 -0.67 -1.10 6.88
C ARG A 175 -1.20 -2.53 6.71
N GLY A 176 -1.09 -3.10 5.52
CA GLY A 176 -1.58 -4.43 5.17
C GLY A 176 -0.63 -5.54 5.59
N ASP A 177 -1.16 -6.76 5.67
CA ASP A 177 -0.35 -7.99 5.72
C ASP A 177 0.30 -8.25 4.36
N VAL A 178 1.50 -8.85 4.37
CA VAL A 178 2.25 -9.24 3.16
C VAL A 178 1.44 -10.13 2.21
N SER A 179 0.49 -10.91 2.73
CA SER A 179 -0.41 -11.74 1.92
C SER A 179 -1.47 -10.92 1.19
N GLU A 180 -1.93 -9.82 1.80
CA GLU A 180 -2.84 -8.89 1.12
C GLU A 180 -2.10 -8.15 0.01
N GLU A 181 -0.87 -7.69 0.28
CA GLU A 181 -0.02 -7.05 -0.73
C GLU A 181 0.21 -7.95 -1.94
N HIS A 182 0.63 -9.20 -1.70
CA HIS A 182 0.82 -10.18 -2.76
C HIS A 182 -0.47 -10.43 -3.56
N TYR A 183 -1.62 -10.57 -2.87
CA TYR A 183 -2.89 -10.81 -3.54
C TYR A 183 -3.35 -9.61 -4.37
N VAL A 184 -3.16 -8.38 -3.87
CA VAL A 184 -3.40 -7.16 -4.65
C VAL A 184 -2.54 -7.15 -5.91
N ASP A 185 -1.25 -7.45 -5.79
CA ASP A 185 -0.35 -7.50 -6.95
C ASP A 185 -0.82 -8.52 -8.01
N LEU A 186 -1.25 -9.71 -7.59
CA LEU A 186 -1.81 -10.72 -8.50
C LEU A 186 -3.07 -10.23 -9.24
N LEU A 187 -3.96 -9.51 -8.54
CA LEU A 187 -5.16 -8.93 -9.13
C LEU A 187 -4.83 -7.82 -10.12
N LEU A 188 -3.84 -6.99 -9.81
CA LEU A 188 -3.37 -5.93 -10.70
C LEU A 188 -2.68 -6.51 -11.94
N GLU A 189 -1.86 -7.54 -11.78
CA GLU A 189 -1.24 -8.26 -12.89
C GLU A 189 -2.28 -8.81 -13.86
N THR A 190 -3.41 -9.32 -13.36
CA THR A 190 -4.53 -9.74 -14.21
C THR A 190 -4.98 -8.62 -15.16
N LEU A 191 -5.06 -7.37 -14.67
CA LEU A 191 -5.47 -6.21 -15.47
C LEU A 191 -4.37 -5.69 -16.40
N THR A 192 -3.11 -5.85 -16.03
CA THR A 192 -2.00 -5.13 -16.67
C THR A 192 -1.06 -5.98 -17.52
N HIS A 193 -1.05 -7.32 -17.37
CA HIS A 193 0.02 -8.16 -17.92
C HIS A 193 0.22 -8.05 -19.44
N ASP A 194 -0.86 -7.96 -20.20
CA ASP A 194 -0.86 -7.92 -21.66
C ASP A 194 -0.68 -6.50 -22.25
N ILE A 195 -0.64 -5.47 -21.40
CA ILE A 195 -0.67 -4.07 -21.83
C ILE A 195 0.60 -3.37 -21.36
N GLU A 196 1.44 -2.89 -22.27
CA GLU A 196 2.72 -2.26 -21.87
C GLU A 196 2.52 -1.04 -20.96
N ILE A 197 1.54 -0.18 -21.28
CA ILE A 197 1.21 0.97 -20.42
C ILE A 197 0.78 0.47 -19.03
N GLY A 198 0.00 -0.61 -18.96
CA GLY A 198 -0.39 -1.23 -17.69
C GLY A 198 0.80 -1.75 -16.90
N ARG A 199 1.70 -2.51 -17.54
CA ARG A 199 2.96 -2.98 -16.92
C ARG A 199 3.82 -1.83 -16.42
N GLN A 200 3.89 -0.73 -17.18
CA GLN A 200 4.60 0.47 -16.74
C GLN A 200 3.94 1.09 -15.49
N GLN A 201 2.61 1.16 -15.41
CA GLN A 201 1.93 1.63 -14.19
C GLN A 201 2.18 0.69 -13.00
N LEU A 202 2.22 -0.62 -13.21
CA LEU A 202 2.53 -1.57 -12.14
C LEU A 202 3.97 -1.39 -11.63
N ARG A 203 4.94 -1.18 -12.52
CA ARG A 203 6.33 -0.82 -12.14
C ARG A 203 6.37 0.49 -11.33
N LYS A 204 5.65 1.52 -11.77
CA LYS A 204 5.54 2.80 -11.05
C LYS A 204 4.89 2.66 -9.68
N ARG A 205 3.84 1.84 -9.54
CA ARG A 205 3.20 1.51 -8.26
C ARG A 205 4.22 0.86 -7.32
N ARG A 206 4.93 -0.17 -7.78
CA ARG A 206 5.97 -0.86 -6.98
C ARG A 206 7.07 0.08 -6.52
N GLN A 207 7.55 0.94 -7.43
CA GLN A 207 8.51 1.99 -7.08
C GLN A 207 7.93 2.96 -6.03
N CYS A 208 6.68 3.42 -6.19
CA CYS A 208 6.04 4.31 -5.24
C CYS A 208 5.93 3.69 -3.84
N LEU A 209 5.59 2.40 -3.74
CA LEU A 209 5.54 1.69 -2.46
C LEU A 209 6.93 1.53 -1.82
N TYR A 210 7.93 1.22 -2.63
CA TYR A 210 9.32 1.16 -2.18
C TYR A 210 9.80 2.52 -1.66
N GLU A 211 9.52 3.62 -2.37
CA GLU A 211 9.88 4.97 -1.94
C GLU A 211 9.16 5.39 -0.65
N ARG A 212 7.92 4.96 -0.43
CA ARG A 212 7.22 5.17 0.85
C ARG A 212 7.88 4.40 1.99
N HIS A 213 8.35 3.18 1.73
CA HIS A 213 9.09 2.41 2.72
C HIS A 213 10.39 3.12 3.08
N LEU A 214 11.16 3.57 2.08
CA LEU A 214 12.36 4.38 2.30
C LEU A 214 12.08 5.64 3.11
N TYR A 215 11.01 6.40 2.79
CA TYR A 215 10.61 7.56 3.59
C TYR A 215 10.37 7.20 5.05
N ASN A 216 9.59 6.15 5.29
CA ASN A 216 9.24 5.73 6.65
C ASN A 216 10.45 5.27 7.45
N GLU A 217 11.44 4.63 6.82
CA GLU A 217 12.62 4.12 7.55
C GLU A 217 13.72 5.17 7.69
N HIS A 218 13.87 6.06 6.71
CA HIS A 218 15.09 6.85 6.53
C HIS A 218 14.91 8.37 6.60
N SER A 219 13.71 8.87 6.91
CA SER A 219 13.45 10.30 7.08
C SER A 219 13.04 10.65 8.50
N ASP A 220 13.57 11.77 9.02
CA ASP A 220 13.12 12.45 10.24
C ASP A 220 12.94 11.54 11.48
N ARG A 221 13.77 10.50 11.63
CA ARG A 221 13.74 9.60 12.80
C ARG A 221 14.72 10.03 13.87
N ALA A 222 14.36 9.81 15.13
CA ALA A 222 15.22 10.12 16.27
C ALA A 222 16.55 9.35 16.23
N TYR A 223 16.61 8.17 15.59
CA TYR A 223 17.87 7.44 15.45
C TYR A 223 18.86 8.14 14.50
N LEU A 224 18.39 9.00 13.58
CA LEU A 224 19.28 9.69 12.62
C LEU A 224 20.24 10.66 13.32
N THR A 225 19.87 11.22 14.47
CA THR A 225 20.74 12.14 15.21
C THR A 225 21.62 11.43 16.23
N ASN A 226 21.26 10.20 16.61
CA ASN A 226 21.88 9.51 17.75
C ASN A 226 22.74 8.29 17.36
N ALA A 227 22.45 7.64 16.23
CA ALA A 227 23.01 6.32 15.91
C ALA A 227 23.80 6.25 14.60
N ILE A 228 23.69 7.25 13.71
CA ILE A 228 24.40 7.27 12.43
C ILE A 228 25.53 8.31 12.45
N PRO A 229 26.64 8.06 11.74
CA PRO A 229 27.82 8.93 11.77
C PRO A 229 27.55 10.31 11.17
N TYR A 230 26.68 10.37 10.16
CA TYR A 230 26.22 11.61 9.54
C TYR A 230 24.88 11.39 8.83
N PHE A 231 24.17 12.49 8.57
CA PHE A 231 22.94 12.56 7.79
C PHE A 231 23.02 13.71 6.77
N TYR A 232 22.10 13.73 5.81
CA TYR A 232 21.98 14.81 4.83
C TYR A 232 20.81 15.74 5.14
N PHE A 233 21.01 17.02 4.90
CA PHE A 233 19.94 18.01 4.84
C PHE A 233 19.33 18.02 3.45
N ILE A 234 18.00 17.91 3.39
CA ILE A 234 17.24 18.00 2.16
C ILE A 234 16.22 19.13 2.25
N ASN A 235 16.13 19.94 1.20
CA ASN A 235 15.18 21.05 1.16
C ASN A 235 13.74 20.53 1.26
N ARG A 236 13.03 21.04 2.25
CA ARG A 236 11.65 20.65 2.55
C ARG A 236 10.67 21.06 1.46
N ASN A 237 10.95 22.15 0.72
CA ASN A 237 10.13 22.61 -0.39
C ASN A 237 10.08 21.59 -1.54
N TRP A 238 11.11 20.77 -1.68
CA TRP A 238 11.11 19.64 -2.62
C TRP A 238 10.63 18.35 -1.96
N PHE A 239 11.12 18.06 -0.75
CA PHE A 239 10.89 16.79 -0.08
C PHE A 239 9.42 16.59 0.34
N ARG A 240 8.72 17.65 0.74
CA ARG A 240 7.29 17.58 1.09
C ARG A 240 6.42 17.25 -0.13
N PRO A 241 6.52 17.95 -1.29
CA PRO A 241 5.84 17.54 -2.51
C PRO A 241 6.17 16.12 -2.94
N TRP A 242 7.42 15.66 -2.80
CA TRP A 242 7.79 14.28 -3.07
C TRP A 242 6.99 13.31 -2.19
N PHE A 243 6.98 13.49 -0.87
CA PHE A 243 6.18 12.67 0.04
C PHE A 243 4.66 12.73 -0.25
N LEU A 244 4.13 13.91 -0.58
CA LEU A 244 2.71 14.06 -0.92
C LEU A 244 2.35 13.34 -2.22
N ALA A 245 3.22 13.38 -3.23
CA ALA A 245 3.06 12.61 -4.46
C ALA A 245 3.02 11.11 -4.15
N LEU A 246 3.92 10.65 -3.28
CA LEU A 246 3.91 9.26 -2.82
C LEU A 246 2.58 8.91 -2.18
N CYS A 247 2.02 9.73 -1.28
CA CYS A 247 0.70 9.50 -0.66
C CYS A 247 -0.44 9.35 -1.68
N ASP A 248 -0.35 10.08 -2.80
CA ASP A 248 -1.30 10.02 -3.91
C ASP A 248 -1.06 8.84 -4.87
N GLY A 249 -0.04 8.01 -4.61
CA GLY A 249 0.33 6.87 -5.45
C GLY A 249 1.07 7.29 -6.73
N LYS A 250 1.75 8.44 -6.68
CA LYS A 250 2.49 9.02 -7.80
C LYS A 250 3.96 9.11 -7.45
N LEU A 251 4.79 9.10 -8.48
CA LEU A 251 6.21 9.47 -8.36
C LEU A 251 6.35 10.97 -8.57
N ALA A 252 7.30 11.58 -7.88
CA ALA A 252 7.63 12.97 -8.11
C ALA A 252 8.32 13.15 -9.47
N SER A 253 8.57 14.39 -9.87
CA SER A 253 9.35 14.71 -11.06
C SER A 253 10.34 15.82 -10.77
N GLY A 254 11.50 15.74 -11.42
CA GLY A 254 12.56 16.73 -11.31
C GLY A 254 13.55 16.45 -10.19
N PRO A 255 14.71 17.13 -10.22
CA PRO A 255 15.81 16.89 -9.29
C PRO A 255 15.52 17.40 -7.89
N VAL A 256 16.22 16.85 -6.91
CA VAL A 256 16.31 17.40 -5.56
C VAL A 256 16.86 18.81 -5.65
N ILE A 257 16.15 19.81 -5.11
CA ILE A 257 16.55 21.23 -5.18
C ILE A 257 17.02 21.70 -3.80
N ASN A 258 18.34 21.75 -3.59
CA ASN A 258 18.94 22.17 -2.32
C ASN A 258 19.41 23.63 -2.28
N THR A 259 19.20 24.39 -3.36
CA THR A 259 19.66 25.79 -3.48
C THR A 259 19.12 26.71 -2.37
N ASP A 260 17.91 26.46 -1.86
CA ASP A 260 17.32 27.29 -0.79
C ASP A 260 18.00 27.07 0.57
N LEU A 261 18.83 26.04 0.70
CA LEU A 261 19.61 25.74 1.91
C LEU A 261 21.00 26.38 1.87
N GLU A 262 21.38 27.03 0.78
CA GLU A 262 22.71 27.62 0.61
C GLU A 262 22.75 29.07 1.13
N ASP A 263 23.83 29.43 1.82
CA ASP A 263 24.18 30.83 2.11
C ASP A 263 24.84 31.50 0.88
N ALA A 264 25.11 32.80 0.95
CA ALA A 264 25.76 33.54 -0.14
C ALA A 264 27.19 33.05 -0.48
N LYS A 265 27.78 32.17 0.34
CA LYS A 265 29.09 31.55 0.16
C LYS A 265 28.98 30.08 -0.28
N GLY A 266 27.78 29.59 -0.57
CA GLY A 266 27.54 28.19 -0.95
C GLY A 266 27.66 27.20 0.21
N ARG A 267 27.68 27.67 1.46
CA ARG A 267 27.68 26.81 2.67
C ARG A 267 26.24 26.58 3.13
N MET A 268 26.04 25.65 4.05
CA MET A 268 24.73 25.46 4.67
C MET A 268 24.30 26.76 5.35
N ASN A 269 23.06 27.19 5.13
CA ASN A 269 22.48 28.36 5.76
C ASN A 269 22.28 28.08 7.27
N PRO A 270 22.97 28.79 8.18
CA PRO A 270 22.84 28.58 9.63
C PRO A 270 21.44 28.94 10.18
N ASP A 271 20.69 29.76 9.46
CA ASP A 271 19.32 30.15 9.81
C ASP A 271 18.25 29.17 9.30
N ALA A 272 18.66 28.09 8.63
CA ALA A 272 17.73 27.07 8.15
C ALA A 272 17.06 26.34 9.33
N ARG A 273 15.77 26.00 9.19
CA ARG A 273 14.99 25.36 10.27
C ARG A 273 14.16 24.17 9.77
N PRO A 274 13.93 23.13 10.59
CA PRO A 274 13.19 21.94 10.15
C PRO A 274 11.69 22.17 9.89
N ARG A 275 11.06 23.19 10.53
CA ARG A 275 9.61 23.44 10.36
C ARG A 275 9.12 24.89 10.30
N GLU A 276 9.96 25.88 10.57
CA GLU A 276 9.53 27.26 10.82
C GLU A 276 9.53 28.14 9.56
N GLY A 277 8.73 29.21 9.56
CA GLY A 277 8.46 30.11 8.43
C GLY A 277 9.63 30.97 7.92
N SER A 278 10.86 30.47 8.00
CA SER A 278 12.00 31.00 7.25
C SER A 278 11.93 30.52 5.78
N MET A 279 12.65 31.20 4.88
CA MET A 279 12.73 30.76 3.47
C MET A 279 13.50 29.45 3.30
N ALA A 280 14.41 29.12 4.23
CA ALA A 280 15.25 27.92 4.19
C ALA A 280 14.74 26.87 5.18
N THR A 281 13.92 25.93 4.71
CA THR A 281 13.44 24.82 5.54
C THR A 281 13.94 23.47 5.06
N PHE A 282 14.23 22.57 6.00
CA PHE A 282 14.82 21.27 5.67
C PHE A 282 14.14 20.08 6.35
N ASN A 283 14.40 18.90 5.81
CA ASN A 283 14.24 17.61 6.46
C ASN A 283 15.63 16.96 6.59
N ILE A 284 15.73 15.90 7.40
CA ILE A 284 16.96 15.12 7.53
C ILE A 284 16.73 13.70 7.03
N VAL A 285 17.70 13.19 6.28
CA VAL A 285 17.62 11.85 5.68
C VAL A 285 18.92 11.08 5.88
N THR A 286 18.83 9.76 5.93
CA THR A 286 20.03 8.90 5.96
C THR A 286 20.83 9.00 4.66
N PRO A 287 22.12 8.62 4.67
CA PRO A 287 22.91 8.51 3.44
C PRO A 287 22.30 7.57 2.40
N ALA A 288 21.65 6.48 2.83
CA ALA A 288 21.00 5.53 1.93
C ALA A 288 19.82 6.16 1.15
N LEU A 289 18.95 6.90 1.85
CA LEU A 289 17.85 7.61 1.20
C LEU A 289 18.38 8.76 0.34
N TRP A 290 19.38 9.51 0.81
CA TRP A 290 20.00 10.57 0.02
C TRP A 290 20.52 10.04 -1.32
N GLN A 291 21.34 8.98 -1.29
CA GLN A 291 21.90 8.37 -2.49
C GLN A 291 20.82 7.92 -3.46
N TYR A 292 19.79 7.23 -2.96
CA TYR A 292 18.66 6.80 -3.77
C TYR A 292 17.97 7.99 -4.47
N LEU A 293 17.70 9.08 -3.74
CA LEU A 293 17.03 10.24 -4.29
C LEU A 293 17.87 10.94 -5.35
N THR A 294 19.17 11.12 -5.12
CA THR A 294 20.05 11.78 -6.09
C THR A 294 20.28 10.94 -7.34
N ASP A 295 20.36 9.61 -7.21
CA ASP A 295 20.51 8.70 -8.36
C ASP A 295 19.22 8.62 -9.18
N THR A 296 18.06 8.68 -8.52
CA THR A 296 16.76 8.54 -9.19
C THR A 296 16.27 9.85 -9.79
N TYR A 297 16.42 10.96 -9.08
CA TYR A 297 15.83 12.25 -9.43
C TYR A 297 16.86 13.27 -9.91
N GLY A 298 18.15 13.10 -9.55
CA GLY A 298 19.19 14.10 -9.76
C GLY A 298 19.25 15.13 -8.62
N LEU A 299 20.26 16.00 -8.67
CA LEU A 299 20.50 17.04 -7.67
C LEU A 299 20.76 18.39 -8.36
N VAL A 300 20.18 19.45 -7.81
CA VAL A 300 20.47 20.86 -8.13
C VAL A 300 20.83 21.57 -6.82
N GLY A 301 22.02 22.17 -6.78
CA GLY A 301 22.62 22.73 -5.57
C GLY A 301 23.58 21.76 -4.88
N THR A 302 23.96 22.10 -3.65
CA THR A 302 25.03 21.45 -2.90
C THR A 302 24.47 20.38 -1.94
N PRO A 303 25.11 19.21 -1.84
CA PRO A 303 24.80 18.26 -0.77
C PRO A 303 25.33 18.79 0.56
N PHE A 304 24.49 18.83 1.58
CA PHE A 304 24.88 19.26 2.92
C PHE A 304 24.87 18.10 3.88
N ARG A 305 26.04 17.75 4.43
CA ARG A 305 26.20 16.68 5.42
C ARG A 305 26.36 17.27 6.82
N SER A 306 25.79 16.59 7.82
CA SER A 306 25.88 16.99 9.23
C SER A 306 27.31 17.16 9.74
N ASP A 307 28.25 16.33 9.30
CA ASP A 307 29.66 16.36 9.74
C ASP A 307 30.46 17.53 9.12
N GLU A 308 29.97 18.11 8.03
CA GLU A 308 30.55 19.30 7.38
C GLU A 308 29.92 20.60 7.91
N VAL A 309 28.75 20.52 8.54
CA VAL A 309 28.00 21.64 9.13
C VAL A 309 28.38 21.77 10.61
N GLN A 310 29.60 22.24 10.85
CA GLN A 310 30.19 22.39 12.19
C GLN A 310 30.67 23.81 12.41
N GLY A 311 30.65 24.28 13.66
CA GLY A 311 31.13 25.61 14.06
C GLY A 311 30.13 26.40 14.90
N PRO A 312 30.59 27.48 15.56
CA PRO A 312 29.75 28.30 16.43
C PRO A 312 28.54 28.91 15.71
N GLU A 313 28.66 29.20 14.42
CA GLU A 313 27.55 29.76 13.63
C GLU A 313 26.35 28.81 13.50
N TYR A 314 26.56 27.50 13.64
CA TYR A 314 25.52 26.48 13.48
C TYR A 314 24.88 26.05 14.81
N GLU A 315 25.27 26.63 15.96
CA GLU A 315 24.73 26.24 17.27
C GLU A 315 23.20 26.27 17.32
N ASP A 316 22.59 27.31 16.78
CA ASP A 316 21.14 27.47 16.80
C ASP A 316 20.44 26.50 15.83
N LEU A 317 21.08 26.17 14.71
CA LEU A 317 20.61 25.11 13.81
C LEU A 317 20.62 23.75 14.54
N TRP A 318 21.71 23.42 15.24
CA TRP A 318 21.82 22.18 16.00
C TRP A 318 20.80 22.09 17.14
N LYS A 319 20.66 23.17 17.93
CA LYS A 319 19.59 23.27 18.95
C LYS A 319 18.20 23.09 18.33
N SER A 320 17.97 23.59 17.11
CA SER A 320 16.68 23.42 16.43
C SER A 320 16.40 21.96 16.05
N ILE A 321 17.44 21.18 15.72
CA ILE A 321 17.33 19.74 15.42
C ILE A 321 17.08 18.95 16.70
N GLU A 322 17.78 19.26 17.79
CA GLU A 322 17.56 18.62 19.10
C GLU A 322 16.14 18.87 19.63
N ASN A 323 15.66 20.12 19.50
CA ASN A 323 14.30 20.50 19.90
C ASN A 323 13.23 19.98 18.93
N TRP A 324 13.61 19.60 17.72
CA TRP A 324 12.68 19.04 16.77
C TRP A 324 12.27 17.64 17.24
N LYS A 325 10.98 17.49 17.52
CA LYS A 325 10.36 16.18 17.80
C LYS A 325 10.46 15.28 16.58
N LEU A 326 11.58 14.59 16.44
CA LEU A 326 11.77 13.45 15.55
C LEU A 326 10.92 12.29 16.12
N ILE A 327 10.00 11.75 15.31
CA ILE A 327 9.04 10.71 15.73
C ILE A 327 9.64 9.32 15.61
#